data_AF-A0A074M746-F1
#
_entry.id   AF-A0A074M746-F1
#
_cell.length_a   1.000
_cell.length_b   1.000
_cell.length_c   1.000
_cell.angle_alpha   90.00
_cell.angle_beta   90.00
_cell.angle_gamma   90.00
#
_symmetry.space_group_name_H-M   'P 1'
#
loop_
_entity.id
_entity.type
_entity.pdbx_description
1 polymer ?
#
loop_
_entity_poly.entity_id
_entity_poly.type
_entity_poly.pdbx_seq_one_letter_code
_entity_poly.pdbx_strand_id
1 'polypeptide(L)'
;MSLERWVLVASGVVSLLLWFLLVPRNKIREALMAGFFYQMLGWMVELIVVQMRWVEYPVREFPHATRINYTLFTIAYPTVVMLAVLYAPRTRWQNLLFLLLAGAGLATFADLVEIYTSLSAYRHWNWFASWVAFFMKIALTYVFTEWYRQGLVQEKKAQTP
;
A
#
# COMPACT_ATOMS: atom_id res chain seq x y z
N MET A 1 -3.85 -14.59 -22.88
CA MET A 1 -3.20 -13.94 -21.73
C MET A 1 -3.43 -14.80 -20.50
N SER A 2 -2.44 -14.96 -19.63
CA SER A 2 -2.58 -15.78 -18.41
C SER A 2 -3.42 -15.06 -17.35
N LEU A 3 -4.01 -15.82 -16.41
CA LEU A 3 -4.85 -15.31 -15.32
C LEU A 3 -4.17 -14.18 -14.53
N GLU A 4 -2.87 -14.32 -14.29
CA GLU A 4 -2.02 -13.36 -13.57
C GLU A 4 -2.05 -11.97 -14.21
N ARG A 5 -2.00 -11.91 -15.55
CA ARG A 5 -2.02 -10.63 -16.27
C ARG A 5 -3.37 -9.94 -16.11
N TRP A 6 -4.47 -10.70 -16.10
CA TRP A 6 -5.79 -10.16 -15.83
C TRP A 6 -5.92 -9.63 -14.41
N VAL A 7 -5.37 -10.34 -13.41
CA VAL A 7 -5.34 -9.86 -12.02
C VAL A 7 -4.56 -8.55 -11.90
N LEU A 8 -3.42 -8.42 -12.58
CA LEU A 8 -2.63 -7.18 -12.57
C LEU A 8 -3.39 -6.02 -13.22
N VAL A 9 -3.94 -6.22 -14.42
CA VAL A 9 -4.73 -5.18 -15.11
C VAL A 9 -5.95 -4.79 -14.29
N ALA A 10 -6.70 -5.76 -13.76
CA ALA A 10 -7.86 -5.51 -12.92
C ALA A 10 -7.49 -4.74 -11.65
N SER A 11 -6.41 -5.14 -10.95
CA SER A 11 -5.96 -4.42 -9.76
C SER A 11 -5.55 -2.98 -10.08
N GLY A 12 -4.87 -2.73 -11.21
CA GLY A 12 -4.54 -1.38 -11.66
C GLY A 12 -5.78 -0.53 -11.98
N VAL A 13 -6.74 -1.08 -12.74
CA VAL A 13 -7.98 -0.39 -13.12
C VAL A 13 -8.83 -0.08 -11.89
N VAL A 14 -9.04 -1.07 -11.01
CA VAL A 14 -9.78 -0.88 -9.76
C VAL A 14 -9.11 0.18 -8.89
N SER A 15 -7.78 0.18 -8.79
CA SER A 15 -7.05 1.20 -8.03
C SER A 15 -7.27 2.61 -8.58
N LEU A 16 -7.20 2.77 -9.90
CA LEU A 16 -7.48 4.07 -10.54
C LEU A 16 -8.92 4.51 -10.25
N LEU A 17 -9.90 3.63 -10.41
CA LEU A 17 -11.30 3.93 -10.11
C LEU A 17 -11.50 4.36 -8.65
N LEU A 18 -10.91 3.61 -7.70
CA LEU A 18 -10.94 3.95 -6.27
C LEU A 18 -10.32 5.31 -6.00
N TRP A 19 -9.21 5.66 -6.66
CA TRP A 19 -8.60 6.97 -6.55
C TRP A 19 -9.56 8.09 -7.02
N PHE A 20 -10.14 7.96 -8.21
CA PHE A 20 -11.05 8.99 -8.76
C PHE A 20 -12.37 9.13 -8.00
N LEU A 21 -12.91 8.03 -7.49
CA LEU A 21 -14.23 8.01 -6.83
C LEU A 21 -14.16 8.36 -5.34
N LEU A 22 -13.10 7.95 -4.65
CA LEU A 22 -13.02 8.04 -3.19
C LEU A 22 -12.01 9.08 -2.68
N VAL A 23 -11.17 9.70 -3.53
CA VAL A 23 -10.28 10.78 -3.06
C VAL A 23 -10.98 12.13 -3.22
N PRO A 24 -11.34 12.83 -2.12
CA PRO A 24 -11.93 14.17 -2.21
C PRO A 24 -10.92 15.17 -2.79
N ARG A 25 -11.39 16.08 -3.66
CA ARG A 25 -10.53 17.09 -4.31
C ARG A 25 -9.72 17.95 -3.34
N ASN A 26 -10.28 18.25 -2.17
CA ASN A 26 -9.62 19.04 -1.13
C ASN A 26 -8.53 18.28 -0.36
N LYS A 27 -8.40 16.96 -0.54
CA LYS A 27 -7.41 16.12 0.14
C LYS A 27 -6.45 15.40 -0.82
N ILE A 28 -6.42 15.77 -2.10
CA ILE A 28 -5.52 15.16 -3.09
C ILE A 28 -4.05 15.18 -2.65
N ARG A 29 -3.59 16.30 -2.06
CA ARG A 29 -2.21 16.43 -1.57
C ARG A 29 -1.89 15.41 -0.46
N GLU A 30 -2.80 15.23 0.49
CA GLU A 30 -2.64 14.25 1.58
C GLU A 30 -2.63 12.82 1.02
N ALA A 31 -3.55 12.53 0.09
CA ALA A 31 -3.68 11.23 -0.55
C ALA A 31 -2.41 10.86 -1.35
N LEU A 32 -1.89 11.78 -2.17
CA LEU A 32 -0.65 11.57 -2.92
C LEU A 32 0.54 11.34 -1.98
N MET A 33 0.67 12.13 -0.90
CA MET A 33 1.76 11.94 0.06
C MET A 33 1.69 10.57 0.75
N ALA A 34 0.50 10.14 1.17
CA ALA A 34 0.31 8.82 1.76
C ALA A 34 0.68 7.70 0.76
N GLY A 35 0.21 7.80 -0.49
CA GLY A 35 0.50 6.82 -1.54
C GLY A 35 1.99 6.73 -1.87
N PHE A 36 2.65 7.85 -2.12
CA PHE A 36 4.09 7.87 -2.46
C PHE A 36 4.97 7.41 -1.30
N PHE A 37 4.67 7.85 -0.07
CA PHE A 37 5.44 7.44 1.09
C PHE A 37 5.29 5.93 1.37
N TYR A 38 4.07 5.41 1.26
CA TYR A 38 3.83 3.97 1.39
C TYR A 38 4.55 3.19 0.29
N GLN A 39 4.50 3.66 -0.96
CA GLN A 39 5.21 3.04 -2.07
C GLN A 39 6.72 2.99 -1.80
N MET A 40 7.33 4.08 -1.35
CA MET A 40 8.76 4.12 -0.99
C MET A 40 9.11 3.05 0.05
N LEU A 41 8.34 2.94 1.14
CA LEU A 41 8.54 1.90 2.15
C LEU A 41 8.32 0.50 1.58
N GLY A 42 7.32 0.33 0.71
CA GLY A 42 7.05 -0.90 -0.01
C GLY A 42 8.28 -1.38 -0.78
N TRP A 43 8.88 -0.52 -1.60
CA TRP A 43 10.09 -0.85 -2.35
C TRP A 43 11.24 -1.31 -1.44
N MET A 44 11.49 -0.61 -0.33
CA MET A 44 12.54 -1.00 0.62
C MET A 44 12.30 -2.41 1.17
N VAL A 45 11.09 -2.68 1.64
CA VAL A 45 10.74 -3.97 2.25
C VAL A 45 10.77 -5.10 1.21
N GLU A 46 10.14 -4.91 0.05
CA GLU A 46 10.07 -5.98 -0.96
C GLU A 46 11.45 -6.31 -1.55
N LEU A 47 12.31 -5.31 -1.76
CA LEU A 47 13.68 -5.56 -2.20
C LEU A 47 14.45 -6.41 -1.18
N ILE A 48 14.30 -6.12 0.12
CA ILE A 48 14.93 -6.89 1.20
C ILE A 48 14.42 -8.33 1.20
N VAL A 49 13.10 -8.53 1.17
CA VAL A 49 12.47 -9.86 1.22
C VAL A 49 12.83 -10.71 -0.01
N VAL A 50 12.92 -10.09 -1.19
CA VAL A 50 13.36 -10.77 -2.42
C VAL A 50 14.84 -11.09 -2.40
N GLN A 51 15.69 -10.18 -1.91
CA GLN A 51 17.14 -10.43 -1.79
C GLN A 51 17.43 -11.58 -0.84
N MET A 52 16.66 -11.69 0.25
CA MET A 52 16.74 -12.82 1.19
C MET A 52 16.06 -14.09 0.68
N ARG A 53 15.47 -14.08 -0.53
CA ARG A 53 14.72 -15.20 -1.12
C ARG A 53 13.57 -15.69 -0.26
N TRP A 54 12.99 -14.80 0.55
CA TRP A 54 11.83 -15.14 1.37
C TRP A 54 10.54 -15.17 0.54
N VAL A 55 10.47 -14.30 -0.47
CA VAL A 55 9.40 -14.24 -1.46
C VAL A 55 10.00 -14.16 -2.87
N GLU A 56 9.39 -14.85 -3.81
CA GLU A 56 9.72 -14.80 -5.23
C GLU A 56 8.49 -14.34 -6.04
N TYR A 57 8.71 -13.65 -7.16
CA TYR A 57 7.64 -13.20 -8.07
C TYR A 57 7.85 -13.82 -9.46
N PRO A 58 7.34 -15.05 -9.70
CA PRO A 58 7.55 -15.77 -10.95
C PRO A 58 6.99 -15.02 -12.16
N VAL A 59 5.76 -14.52 -12.04
CA VAL A 59 5.10 -13.70 -13.06
C VAL A 59 5.13 -12.23 -12.64
N ARG A 60 5.85 -11.42 -13.41
CA ARG A 60 6.03 -9.98 -13.17
C ARG A 60 6.16 -9.21 -14.49
N GLU A 61 5.84 -7.92 -14.45
CA GLU A 61 5.71 -7.07 -15.64
C GLU A 61 7.06 -6.67 -16.24
N PHE A 62 8.03 -6.38 -15.36
CA PHE A 62 9.34 -5.87 -15.76
C PHE A 62 10.47 -6.81 -15.29
N PRO A 63 10.53 -8.06 -15.81
CA PRO A 63 11.43 -9.08 -15.29
C PRO A 63 12.92 -8.74 -15.44
N HIS A 64 13.27 -7.85 -16.37
CA HIS A 64 14.62 -7.35 -16.61
C HIS A 64 14.99 -6.13 -15.76
N ALA A 65 14.01 -5.36 -15.28
CA ALA A 65 14.26 -4.13 -14.52
C ALA A 65 14.12 -4.37 -13.01
N THR A 66 13.18 -5.23 -12.59
CA THR A 66 12.95 -5.50 -11.17
C THR A 66 12.57 -6.96 -10.93
N ARG A 67 12.83 -7.41 -9.70
CA ARG A 67 12.43 -8.71 -9.19
C ARG A 67 11.09 -8.67 -8.45
N ILE A 68 10.49 -7.49 -8.26
CA ILE A 68 9.19 -7.32 -7.58
C ILE A 68 8.04 -7.24 -8.59
N ASN A 69 6.82 -7.48 -8.13
CA ASN A 69 5.61 -7.21 -8.93
C ASN A 69 5.28 -5.72 -8.93
N TYR A 70 5.40 -5.04 -10.06
CA TYR A 70 5.33 -3.59 -10.06
C TYR A 70 3.94 -3.08 -9.71
N THR A 71 2.89 -3.57 -10.39
CA THR A 71 1.52 -3.04 -10.23
C THR A 71 0.99 -3.21 -8.80
N LEU A 72 1.24 -4.35 -8.18
CA LEU A 72 0.78 -4.59 -6.81
C LEU A 72 1.41 -3.61 -5.81
N PHE A 73 2.73 -3.44 -5.87
CA PHE A 73 3.46 -2.64 -4.89
C PHE A 73 3.50 -1.15 -5.19
N THR A 74 3.28 -0.73 -6.44
CA THR A 74 3.29 0.68 -6.83
C THR A 74 1.91 1.31 -7.03
N ILE A 75 0.89 0.50 -7.32
CA ILE A 75 -0.45 1.00 -7.62
C ILE A 75 -1.47 0.43 -6.63
N ALA A 76 -1.59 -0.90 -6.55
CA ALA A 76 -2.69 -1.54 -5.81
C ALA A 76 -2.62 -1.30 -4.30
N TYR A 77 -1.54 -1.76 -3.65
CA TYR A 77 -1.38 -1.58 -2.21
C TYR A 77 -1.29 -0.10 -1.79
N PRO A 78 -0.52 0.76 -2.49
CA PRO A 78 -0.52 2.19 -2.17
C PRO A 78 -1.90 2.84 -2.23
N THR A 79 -2.77 2.44 -3.17
CA THR A 79 -4.12 3.00 -3.25
C THR A 79 -4.98 2.59 -2.06
N VAL A 80 -4.96 1.33 -1.66
CA VAL A 80 -5.72 0.85 -0.48
C VAL A 80 -5.23 1.56 0.77
N VAL A 81 -3.91 1.68 0.96
CA VAL A 81 -3.34 2.32 2.14
C VAL A 81 -3.59 3.82 2.16
N MET A 82 -3.47 4.49 1.02
CA MET A 82 -3.84 5.89 0.86
C MET A 82 -5.27 6.15 1.36
N LEU A 83 -6.24 5.32 0.92
CA LEU A 83 -7.62 5.43 1.37
C LEU A 83 -7.78 5.13 2.86
N ALA A 84 -7.10 4.08 3.35
CA ALA A 84 -7.13 3.74 4.77
C ALA A 84 -6.63 4.90 5.64
N VAL A 85 -5.51 5.54 5.28
CA VAL A 85 -4.98 6.69 6.01
C VAL A 85 -5.91 7.91 5.91
N LEU A 86 -6.54 8.12 4.75
CA LEU A 86 -7.42 9.26 4.51
C LEU A 86 -8.72 9.20 5.33
N TYR A 87 -9.26 7.99 5.50
CA TYR A 87 -10.51 7.70 6.19
C TYR A 87 -10.33 7.18 7.62
N ALA A 88 -9.09 7.12 8.09
CA ALA A 88 -8.74 6.72 9.43
C ALA A 88 -9.57 7.48 10.49
N PRO A 89 -10.17 6.79 11.47
CA PRO A 89 -10.91 7.41 12.57
C PRO A 89 -10.06 8.42 13.37
N ARG A 90 -10.73 9.41 14.00
CA ARG A 90 -10.03 10.42 14.81
C ARG A 90 -9.60 9.93 16.19
N THR A 91 -10.29 8.94 16.75
CA THR A 91 -9.95 8.45 18.09
C THR A 91 -8.77 7.47 18.01
N ARG A 92 -7.84 7.56 18.97
CA ARG A 92 -6.58 6.80 18.93
C ARG A 92 -6.78 5.29 18.84
N TRP A 93 -7.70 4.74 19.63
CA TRP A 93 -7.96 3.29 19.65
C TRP A 93 -8.70 2.80 18.40
N GLN A 94 -9.71 3.53 17.91
CA GLN A 94 -10.41 3.14 16.67
C GLN A 94 -9.47 3.26 15.48
N ASN A 95 -8.59 4.26 15.45
CA ASN A 95 -7.57 4.38 14.43
C ASN A 95 -6.61 3.18 14.46
N LEU A 96 -6.05 2.85 15.63
CA LEU A 96 -5.14 1.71 15.75
C LEU A 96 -5.81 0.41 15.28
N LEU A 97 -7.03 0.14 15.74
CA LEU A 97 -7.80 -1.02 15.31
C LEU A 97 -8.03 -1.02 13.80
N PHE A 98 -8.42 0.13 13.24
CA PHE A 98 -8.64 0.29 11.81
C PHE A 98 -7.37 -0.01 10.99
N LEU A 99 -6.21 0.50 11.41
CA LEU A 99 -4.93 0.23 10.72
C LEU A 99 -4.49 -1.24 10.86
N LEU A 100 -4.74 -1.87 12.02
CA LEU A 100 -4.48 -3.30 12.21
C LEU A 100 -5.35 -4.16 11.28
N LEU A 101 -6.64 -3.83 11.15
CA LEU A 101 -7.56 -4.51 10.25
C LEU A 101 -7.22 -4.26 8.78
N ALA A 102 -6.82 -3.04 8.41
CA ALA A 102 -6.36 -2.73 7.07
C ALA A 102 -5.10 -3.55 6.71
N GLY A 103 -4.15 -3.66 7.65
CA GLY A 103 -2.98 -4.52 7.49
C GLY A 103 -3.37 -5.99 7.33
N ALA A 104 -4.34 -6.49 8.12
CA ALA A 104 -4.83 -7.86 8.03
C ALA A 104 -5.52 -8.13 6.68
N GLY A 105 -6.36 -7.20 6.21
CA GLY A 105 -7.00 -7.30 4.90
C GLY A 105 -5.98 -7.38 3.76
N LEU A 106 -4.93 -6.54 3.80
CA LEU A 106 -3.85 -6.59 2.80
C LEU A 106 -3.02 -7.87 2.87
N ALA A 107 -2.71 -8.35 4.08
CA ALA A 107 -2.00 -9.62 4.26
C ALA A 107 -2.81 -10.80 3.72
N THR A 108 -4.09 -10.88 4.04
CA THR A 108 -4.99 -11.90 3.52
C THR A 108 -5.12 -11.80 2.00
N PHE A 109 -5.25 -10.59 1.45
CA PHE A 109 -5.26 -10.43 -0.01
C PHE A 109 -3.95 -10.92 -0.66
N ALA A 110 -2.79 -10.60 -0.08
CA ALA A 110 -1.50 -11.06 -0.59
C ALA A 110 -1.37 -12.60 -0.52
N ASP A 111 -1.85 -13.21 0.56
CA ASP A 111 -1.88 -14.67 0.75
C ASP A 111 -2.83 -15.35 -0.26
N LEU A 112 -4.00 -14.75 -0.54
CA LEU A 112 -4.90 -15.23 -1.59
C LEU A 112 -4.24 -15.12 -2.98
N VAL A 113 -3.51 -14.03 -3.25
CA VAL A 113 -2.75 -13.89 -4.50
C VAL A 113 -1.69 -14.98 -4.62
N GLU A 114 -1.02 -15.34 -3.52
CA GLU A 114 -0.03 -16.43 -3.48
C GLU A 114 -0.66 -17.81 -3.73
N ILE A 115 -1.79 -18.10 -3.06
CA ILE A 115 -2.46 -19.41 -3.17
C ILE A 115 -3.06 -19.62 -4.57
N TYR A 116 -3.66 -18.59 -5.15
CA TYR A 116 -4.45 -18.71 -6.38
C TYR A 116 -3.73 -18.27 -7.65
N THR A 117 -2.55 -17.66 -7.55
CA THR A 117 -1.84 -17.13 -8.73
C THR A 117 -0.33 -17.32 -8.63
N SER A 118 0.36 -17.33 -9.76
CA SER A 118 1.83 -17.34 -9.79
C SER A 118 2.45 -15.93 -9.69
N LEU A 119 1.72 -14.96 -9.13
CA LEU A 119 2.20 -13.60 -8.95
C LEU A 119 3.22 -13.50 -7.82
N SER A 120 3.06 -14.29 -6.75
CA SER A 120 4.00 -14.38 -5.63
C SER A 120 4.13 -15.83 -5.17
N ALA A 121 5.30 -16.21 -4.68
CA ALA A 121 5.56 -17.52 -4.10
C ALA A 121 6.31 -17.34 -2.77
N TYR A 122 5.73 -17.84 -1.68
CA TYR A 122 6.34 -17.75 -0.35
C TYR A 122 7.31 -18.93 -0.12
N ARG A 123 8.53 -18.63 0.31
CA ARG A 123 9.57 -19.64 0.62
C ARG A 123 9.82 -19.73 2.12
N HIS A 124 10.14 -18.58 2.71
CA HIS A 124 10.38 -18.41 4.15
C HIS A 124 9.53 -17.26 4.70
N TRP A 125 8.41 -17.01 4.03
CA TRP A 125 7.47 -15.96 4.35
C TRP A 125 6.12 -16.59 4.71
N ASN A 126 5.32 -15.91 5.49
CA ASN A 126 4.00 -16.38 5.88
C ASN A 126 3.02 -15.22 6.02
N TRP A 127 1.75 -15.55 6.24
CA TRP A 127 0.70 -14.56 6.43
C TRP A 127 1.01 -13.56 7.56
N PHE A 128 1.55 -14.03 8.70
CA PHE A 128 1.85 -13.18 9.84
C PHE A 128 2.99 -12.19 9.53
N ALA A 129 4.05 -12.63 8.84
CA ALA A 129 5.13 -11.76 8.37
C ALA A 129 4.60 -10.70 7.40
N SER A 130 3.69 -11.09 6.48
CA SER A 130 2.98 -10.16 5.60
C SER A 130 2.21 -9.12 6.41
N TRP A 131 1.43 -9.57 7.40
CA TRP A 131 0.64 -8.70 8.26
C TRP A 131 1.51 -7.69 9.02
N VAL A 132 2.60 -8.13 9.64
CA VAL A 132 3.54 -7.25 10.34
C VAL A 132 4.15 -6.23 9.36
N ALA A 133 4.59 -6.67 8.18
CA ALA A 133 5.17 -5.79 7.18
C ALA A 133 4.14 -4.76 6.68
N PHE A 134 2.91 -5.18 6.39
CA PHE A 134 1.82 -4.27 5.99
C PHE A 134 1.48 -3.28 7.10
N PHE A 135 1.28 -3.76 8.33
CA PHE A 135 0.96 -2.92 9.47
C PHE A 135 2.04 -1.87 9.73
N MET A 136 3.32 -2.25 9.75
CA MET A 136 4.43 -1.31 9.95
C MET A 136 4.47 -0.25 8.86
N LYS A 137 4.33 -0.64 7.58
CA LYS A 137 4.29 0.30 6.45
C LYS A 137 3.10 1.27 6.58
N ILE A 138 1.91 0.77 6.93
CA ILE A 138 0.70 1.59 7.12
C ILE A 138 0.86 2.55 8.30
N ALA A 139 1.35 2.07 9.44
CA ALA A 139 1.51 2.88 10.64
C ALA A 139 2.50 4.03 10.42
N LEU A 140 3.65 3.75 9.80
CA LEU A 140 4.62 4.77 9.41
C LEU A 140 4.01 5.78 8.43
N THR A 141 3.27 5.30 7.43
CA THR A 141 2.57 6.16 6.46
C THR A 141 1.54 7.06 7.13
N TYR A 142 0.77 6.52 8.09
CA TYR A 142 -0.20 7.29 8.86
C TYR A 142 0.47 8.40 9.66
N VAL A 143 1.53 8.08 10.41
CA VAL A 143 2.28 9.06 11.21
C VAL A 143 2.87 10.15 10.32
N PHE A 144 3.49 9.78 9.20
CA PHE A 144 4.05 10.73 8.25
C PHE A 144 2.98 11.64 7.63
N THR A 145 1.84 11.08 7.24
CA THR A 145 0.74 11.85 6.63
C THR A 145 0.10 12.80 7.62
N GLU A 146 -0.03 12.40 8.90
CA GLU A 146 -0.55 13.28 9.94
C GLU A 146 0.42 14.42 10.25
N TRP A 147 1.73 14.16 10.29
CA TRP A 147 2.75 15.21 10.38
C TRP A 147 2.64 16.19 9.20
N TYR A 148 2.51 15.68 7.97
CA TYR A 148 2.33 16.52 6.79
C TYR A 148 1.04 17.36 6.83
N ARG A 149 -0.07 16.77 7.30
CA ARG A 149 -1.35 17.47 7.48
C ARG A 149 -1.22 18.65 8.46
N GLN A 150 -0.49 18.46 9.56
CA GLN A 150 -0.25 19.53 10.53
C GLN A 150 0.53 20.69 9.90
N GLY A 151 1.53 20.39 9.06
CA GLY A 151 2.26 21.39 8.29
C GLY A 151 1.36 22.22 7.36
N LEU A 152 0.45 21.56 6.63
CA LEU A 152 -0.52 22.26 5.76
C LEU A 152 -1.47 23.19 6.52
N VAL A 153 -1.85 22.83 7.76
CA VAL A 153 -2.71 23.67 8.61
C VAL A 153 -1.96 24.92 9.08
N GLN A 154 -0.68 24.78 9.43
CA GLN A 154 0.16 25.91 9.83
C GLN A 154 0.37 26.89 8.67
N GLU A 155 0.63 26.39 7.46
CA GLU A 155 0.78 27.21 6.25
C GLU A 155 -0.47 28.06 5.98
N LYS A 156 -1.67 27.46 6.05
CA LYS A 156 -2.93 28.20 5.87
C LYS A 156 -3.14 29.28 6.92
N LYS A 157 -2.80 29.01 8.18
CA LYS A 157 -2.89 30.02 9.26
C LYS A 157 -1.96 31.20 9.01
N ALA A 158 -0.74 30.95 8.52
CA ALA A 158 0.22 32.01 8.22
C ALA A 158 -0.19 32.89 7.02
N GLN A 159 -1.04 32.39 6.13
CA GLN A 159 -1.54 33.10 4.94
C GLN A 159 -2.87 33.85 5.18
N THR A 160 -3.49 33.71 6.36
CA THR A 160 -4.74 34.42 6.69
C THR A 160 -4.38 35.68 7.50
N PRO A 161 -4.72 36.89 7.02
CA PRO A 161 -4.35 38.15 7.66
C PRO A 161 -5.02 38.38 9.02
#